data_AF-A0A831VMP1-F1
#
_entry.id   AF-A0A831VMP1-F1
#
_cell.length_a   1.000
_cell.length_b   1.000
_cell.length_c   1.000
_cell.angle_alpha   90.00
_cell.angle_beta   90.00
_cell.angle_gamma   90.00
#
_symmetry.space_group_name_H-M   'P 1'
#
loop_
_entity.id
_entity.type
_entity.pdbx_description
1 polymer ?
#
loop_
_entity_poly.entity_id
_entity_poly.type
_entity_poly.pdbx_seq_one_letter_code
_entity_poly.pdbx_strand_id
1 'polypeptide(L)'
;MSPSNKIEGIISALPDESKAFTAELLYNNVRVSHRSQISAQGRLWSNDIGFTLTPQDANLKNLLDDFNNEEVVVLLSKRGSTHLYGFNIQPLLFTYDELNSPLPTDIKGYSISISGNTYGSAQLYESVELDIYERGLAFELADQL
;
A
#
# COMPACT_ATOMS: atom_id res chain seq x y z
N MET A 1 16.62 13.62 14.96
CA MET A 1 16.44 12.42 14.11
C MET A 1 15.74 12.88 12.84
N SER A 2 16.33 12.62 11.67
CA SER A 2 15.72 12.94 10.37
C SER A 2 14.42 12.13 10.18
N PRO A 3 13.48 12.60 9.35
CA PRO A 3 12.28 11.84 8.98
C PRO A 3 12.57 10.44 8.45
N SER A 4 13.65 10.27 7.68
CA SER A 4 14.06 8.98 7.10
C SER A 4 14.37 7.90 8.14
N ASN A 5 15.12 8.24 9.21
CA ASN A 5 15.46 7.28 10.28
C ASN A 5 14.21 6.77 11.04
N LYS A 6 13.09 7.51 11.00
CA LYS A 6 11.83 7.06 11.60
C LYS A 6 11.08 6.08 10.70
N ILE A 7 11.16 6.24 9.38
CA ILE A 7 10.46 5.36 8.43
C ILE A 7 11.17 4.02 8.32
N GLU A 8 12.51 4.00 8.28
CA GLU A 8 13.28 2.77 8.44
C GLU A 8 12.88 2.03 9.71
N GLY A 9 12.74 2.75 10.83
CA GLY A 9 12.24 2.19 12.09
C GLY A 9 10.83 1.59 12.00
N ILE A 10 9.94 2.18 11.19
CA ILE A 10 8.58 1.66 10.99
C ILE A 10 8.59 0.41 10.12
N ILE A 11 9.37 0.40 9.03
CA ILE A 11 9.49 -0.74 8.11
C ILE A 11 10.23 -1.89 8.79
N SER A 12 11.32 -1.61 9.51
CA SER A 12 12.10 -2.62 10.26
C SER A 12 11.38 -3.15 11.50
N ALA A 13 10.32 -2.49 11.96
CA ALA A 13 9.46 -2.99 13.04
C ALA A 13 8.29 -3.83 12.53
N LEU A 14 8.14 -4.01 11.21
CA LEU A 14 7.21 -5.00 10.67
C LEU A 14 7.69 -6.41 11.04
N PRO A 15 6.78 -7.33 11.39
CA PRO A 15 7.13 -8.72 11.65
C PRO A 15 7.90 -9.35 10.48
N ASP A 16 8.82 -10.26 10.75
CA ASP A 16 9.61 -10.95 9.71
C ASP A 16 8.75 -11.73 8.72
N GLU A 17 7.53 -12.14 9.11
CA GLU A 17 6.54 -12.79 8.24
C GLU A 17 5.76 -11.81 7.33
N SER A 18 6.03 -10.51 7.40
CA SER A 18 5.31 -9.50 6.62
C SER A 18 5.54 -9.68 5.12
N LYS A 19 4.45 -9.89 4.37
CA LYS A 19 4.47 -9.95 2.91
C LYS A 19 4.46 -8.54 2.31
N ALA A 20 5.09 -8.38 1.16
CA ALA A 20 5.06 -7.14 0.39
C ALA A 20 4.48 -7.38 -1.00
N PHE A 21 3.66 -6.43 -1.44
CA PHE A 21 3.12 -6.38 -2.80
C PHE A 21 3.43 -5.01 -3.41
N THR A 22 3.94 -5.03 -4.65
CA THR A 22 4.28 -3.82 -5.41
C THR A 22 3.40 -3.73 -6.64
N ALA A 23 2.82 -2.56 -6.87
CA ALA A 23 2.03 -2.26 -8.06
C ALA A 23 2.51 -0.98 -8.73
N GLU A 24 2.68 -1.05 -10.05
CA GLU A 24 2.87 0.15 -10.87
C GLU A 24 1.50 0.69 -11.28
N LEU A 25 1.24 1.96 -10.92
CA LEU A 25 -0.04 2.60 -11.17
C LEU A 25 0.13 3.74 -12.18
N LEU A 26 -0.81 3.82 -13.13
CA LEU A 26 -0.95 5.02 -13.95
C LEU A 26 -1.36 6.21 -13.08
N TYR A 27 -0.91 7.41 -13.44
CA TYR A 27 -1.10 8.62 -12.62
C TYR A 27 -2.58 8.95 -12.34
N ASN A 28 -3.48 8.58 -13.26
CA ASN A 28 -4.93 8.79 -13.16
C ASN A 28 -5.66 7.65 -12.45
N ASN A 29 -4.96 6.59 -12.08
CA ASN A 29 -5.50 5.36 -11.50
C ASN A 29 -5.28 5.27 -9.99
N VAL A 30 -4.81 6.36 -9.35
CA VAL A 30 -4.63 6.43 -7.91
C VAL A 30 -5.36 7.63 -7.33
N ARG A 31 -6.24 7.35 -6.37
CA ARG A 31 -6.91 8.34 -5.53
C ARG A 31 -6.32 8.25 -4.14
N VAL A 32 -6.02 9.42 -3.55
CA VAL A 32 -5.59 9.51 -2.16
C VAL A 32 -6.36 10.63 -1.50
N SER A 33 -7.11 10.31 -0.45
CA SER A 33 -7.65 11.26 0.52
C SER A 33 -6.90 11.11 1.83
N HIS A 34 -6.36 12.21 2.32
CA HIS A 34 -5.71 12.28 3.62
C HIS A 34 -6.19 13.54 4.33
N ARG A 35 -7.03 13.39 5.36
CA ARG A 35 -7.72 14.52 6.00
C ARG A 35 -7.64 14.40 7.51
N SER A 36 -7.38 15.52 8.18
CA SER A 36 -7.48 15.53 9.64
C SER A 36 -8.93 15.59 10.11
N GLN A 37 -9.24 14.79 11.12
CA GLN A 37 -10.51 14.77 11.83
C GLN A 37 -10.27 15.05 13.32
N ILE A 38 -11.14 15.84 13.94
CA ILE A 38 -11.09 16.09 15.39
C ILE A 38 -12.03 15.09 16.04
N SER A 39 -11.50 14.28 16.96
CA SER A 39 -12.24 13.29 17.74
C SER A 39 -12.10 13.58 19.25
N ALA A 40 -12.89 12.91 20.08
CA ALA A 40 -12.78 13.02 21.54
C ALA A 40 -11.40 12.60 22.07
N GLN A 41 -10.68 11.76 21.32
CA GLN A 41 -9.33 11.26 21.63
C GLN A 41 -8.21 12.16 21.06
N GLY A 42 -8.56 13.29 20.43
CA GLY A 42 -7.62 14.23 19.81
C GLY A 42 -7.71 14.27 18.29
N ARG A 43 -6.64 14.75 17.65
CA ARG A 43 -6.55 14.86 16.18
C ARG A 43 -6.20 13.50 15.58
N LEU A 44 -7.08 13.01 14.72
CA LEU A 44 -6.85 11.85 13.86
C LEU A 44 -6.64 12.31 12.42
N TRP A 45 -6.07 11.42 11.62
CA TRP A 45 -5.91 11.57 10.19
C TRP A 45 -6.58 10.38 9.52
N SER A 46 -7.64 10.66 8.77
CA SER A 46 -8.36 9.68 7.97
C SER A 46 -7.63 9.51 6.64
N ASN A 47 -7.27 8.26 6.35
CA ASN A 47 -6.60 7.81 5.15
C ASN A 47 -7.58 7.01 4.31
N ASP A 48 -7.66 7.33 3.02
CA ASP A 48 -8.47 6.64 2.02
C ASP A 48 -7.66 6.62 0.72
N ILE A 49 -7.06 5.48 0.41
CA ILE A 49 -6.26 5.24 -0.77
C ILE A 49 -7.04 4.26 -1.63
N GLY A 50 -7.24 4.59 -2.91
CA GLY A 50 -7.93 3.71 -3.84
C GLY A 50 -7.25 3.69 -5.20
N PHE A 51 -7.19 2.52 -5.82
CA PHE A 51 -6.64 2.34 -7.16
C PHE A 51 -7.23 1.11 -7.84
N THR A 52 -7.03 0.98 -9.16
CA THR A 52 -7.46 -0.21 -9.90
C THR A 52 -6.25 -1.02 -10.36
N LEU A 53 -6.34 -2.34 -10.32
CA LEU A 53 -5.33 -3.22 -10.91
C LEU A 53 -5.92 -3.99 -12.09
N THR A 54 -5.15 -4.10 -13.15
CA THR A 54 -5.50 -4.83 -14.39
C THR A 54 -4.28 -5.61 -14.87
N PRO A 55 -4.45 -6.73 -15.60
CA PRO A 55 -5.71 -7.36 -16.01
C PRO A 55 -6.38 -8.19 -14.89
N GLN A 56 -7.60 -8.68 -15.13
CA GLN A 56 -8.27 -9.62 -14.23
C GLN A 56 -7.73 -11.04 -14.48
N ASP A 57 -6.67 -11.42 -13.77
CA ASP A 57 -6.07 -12.76 -13.83
C ASP A 57 -6.07 -13.47 -12.46
N ALA A 58 -5.86 -14.79 -12.49
CA ALA A 58 -5.93 -15.66 -11.32
C ALA A 58 -4.74 -15.47 -10.35
N ASN A 59 -3.56 -15.11 -10.86
CA ASN A 59 -2.39 -14.90 -10.00
C ASN A 59 -2.58 -13.62 -9.18
N LEU A 60 -3.05 -12.55 -9.84
CA LEU A 60 -3.40 -11.31 -9.17
C LEU A 60 -4.56 -11.53 -8.20
N LYS A 61 -5.57 -12.34 -8.55
CA LYS A 61 -6.66 -12.67 -7.62
C LYS A 61 -6.12 -13.32 -6.34
N ASN A 62 -5.32 -14.37 -6.47
CA ASN A 62 -4.78 -15.11 -5.33
C ASN A 62 -3.90 -14.19 -4.46
N LEU A 63 -3.12 -13.32 -5.08
CA LEU A 63 -2.34 -12.32 -4.36
C LEU A 63 -3.24 -11.33 -3.61
N LEU A 64 -4.36 -10.89 -4.19
CA LEU A 64 -5.28 -9.97 -3.52
C LEU A 64 -6.07 -10.66 -2.39
N ASP A 65 -6.44 -11.94 -2.58
CA ASP A 65 -7.06 -12.76 -1.54
C ASP A 65 -6.15 -12.87 -0.30
N ASP A 66 -4.83 -13.01 -0.49
CA ASP A 66 -3.83 -13.07 0.58
C ASP A 66 -3.76 -11.80 1.46
N PHE A 67 -4.18 -10.64 0.93
CA PHE A 67 -4.16 -9.36 1.63
C PHE A 67 -5.56 -8.86 2.00
N ASN A 68 -6.63 -9.58 1.64
CA ASN A 68 -7.99 -9.10 1.83
C ASN A 68 -8.39 -9.13 3.30
N ASN A 69 -8.78 -7.97 3.83
CA ASN A 69 -9.02 -7.70 5.25
C ASN A 69 -7.77 -7.76 6.12
N GLU A 70 -6.58 -7.65 5.53
CA GLU A 70 -5.32 -7.59 6.26
C GLU A 70 -4.90 -6.15 6.58
N GLU A 71 -4.11 -6.03 7.64
CA GLU A 71 -3.52 -4.77 8.10
C GLU A 71 -2.22 -4.48 7.33
N VAL A 72 -2.16 -3.31 6.69
CA VAL A 72 -1.06 -2.91 5.82
C VAL A 72 -0.50 -1.53 6.13
N VAL A 73 0.75 -1.32 5.75
CA VAL A 73 1.37 0.00 5.67
C VAL A 73 1.68 0.28 4.20
N VAL A 74 1.39 1.48 3.72
CA VAL A 74 1.47 1.83 2.30
C VAL A 74 2.57 2.84 2.06
N LEU A 75 3.51 2.49 1.19
CA LEU A 75 4.49 3.41 0.64
C LEU A 75 4.07 3.80 -0.77
N LEU A 76 3.67 5.06 -0.97
CA LEU A 76 3.21 5.57 -2.26
C LEU A 76 4.20 6.59 -2.83
N SER A 77 4.83 6.23 -3.94
CA SER A 77 5.71 7.12 -4.70
C SER A 77 4.94 7.86 -5.81
N LYS A 78 5.09 9.17 -5.88
CA LYS A 78 4.59 10.06 -6.94
C LYS A 78 5.72 10.98 -7.39
N ARG A 79 5.78 11.35 -8.67
CA ARG A 79 6.85 12.18 -9.29
C ARG A 79 7.54 13.15 -8.29
N GLY A 80 8.71 12.75 -7.78
CA GLY A 80 9.56 13.56 -6.90
C GLY A 80 9.26 13.49 -5.39
N SER A 81 8.32 12.67 -4.94
CA SER A 81 7.99 12.50 -3.52
C SER A 81 7.43 11.12 -3.21
N THR A 82 7.88 10.52 -2.12
CA THR A 82 7.34 9.25 -1.62
C THR A 82 6.70 9.50 -0.27
N HIS A 83 5.53 8.93 -0.01
CA HIS A 83 4.80 9.13 1.24
C HIS A 83 4.42 7.80 1.86
N LEU A 84 4.62 7.69 3.18
CA LEU A 84 4.19 6.56 3.98
C LEU A 84 2.82 6.86 4.61
N TYR A 85 1.88 5.93 4.46
CA TYR A 85 0.56 5.95 5.06
C TYR A 85 0.35 4.70 5.92
N GLY A 86 -0.26 4.88 7.09
CA GLY A 86 -0.30 3.84 8.12
C GLY A 86 1.02 3.74 8.89
N PHE A 87 0.95 3.07 10.05
CA PHE A 87 2.09 2.82 10.92
C PHE A 87 1.94 1.44 11.57
N ASN A 88 3.02 0.86 12.09
CA ASN A 88 2.98 -0.43 12.79
C ASN A 88 1.93 -0.51 13.92
N ILE A 89 1.70 0.59 14.64
CA ILE A 89 0.70 0.68 15.71
C ILE A 89 -0.70 1.11 15.23
N GLN A 90 -0.80 1.58 13.99
CA GLN A 90 -2.03 2.07 13.35
C GLN A 90 -1.99 1.75 11.86
N PRO A 91 -2.07 0.46 11.52
CA PRO A 91 -2.08 0.04 10.13
C PRO A 91 -3.40 0.45 9.47
N LEU A 92 -3.41 0.37 8.14
CA LEU A 92 -4.61 0.58 7.35
C LEU A 92 -5.20 -0.77 6.95
N LEU A 93 -6.50 -0.83 6.76
CA LEU A 93 -7.17 -2.03 6.30
C LEU A 93 -7.12 -2.10 4.77
N PHE A 94 -6.61 -3.20 4.23
CA PHE A 94 -6.65 -3.51 2.80
C PHE A 94 -7.91 -4.30 2.47
N THR A 95 -8.67 -3.85 1.47
CA THR A 95 -9.76 -4.62 0.88
C THR A 95 -9.74 -4.46 -0.62
N TYR A 96 -10.37 -5.41 -1.32
CA TYR A 96 -10.56 -5.28 -2.75
C TYR A 96 -11.92 -5.81 -3.21
N ASP A 97 -12.39 -5.28 -4.33
CA ASP A 97 -13.59 -5.72 -5.02
C ASP A 97 -13.28 -6.07 -6.48
N GLU A 98 -13.93 -7.09 -7.02
CA GLU A 98 -13.82 -7.43 -8.44
C GLU A 98 -14.61 -6.43 -9.30
N LEU A 99 -13.93 -5.86 -10.29
CA LEU A 99 -14.55 -5.05 -11.32
C LEU A 99 -14.90 -5.94 -12.50
N ASN A 100 -16.14 -6.41 -12.50
CA ASN A 100 -16.71 -7.21 -13.57
C ASN A 100 -17.63 -6.33 -14.43
N SER A 101 -17.35 -6.24 -15.74
CA SER A 101 -18.29 -5.64 -16.69
C SER A 101 -18.50 -6.52 -17.92
N PRO A 102 -19.76 -6.69 -18.38
CA PRO A 102 -20.05 -7.38 -19.63
C PRO A 102 -19.74 -6.51 -20.87
N LEU A 103 -19.53 -5.20 -20.72
CA LEU A 103 -19.28 -4.29 -21.84
C LEU A 103 -17.78 -4.30 -22.25
N PRO A 104 -17.45 -4.33 -23.55
CA PRO A 104 -16.05 -4.34 -24.01
C PRO A 104 -15.26 -3.07 -23.67
N THR A 105 -15.95 -1.95 -23.44
CA THR A 105 -15.36 -0.63 -23.18
C THR A 105 -15.02 -0.38 -21.73
N ASP A 106 -15.54 -1.21 -20.83
CA ASP A 106 -15.36 -1.03 -19.39
C ASP A 106 -14.10 -1.72 -18.90
N ILE A 107 -13.49 -1.14 -17.87
CA ILE A 107 -12.29 -1.69 -17.24
C ILE A 107 -12.69 -2.96 -16.49
N LYS A 108 -11.93 -4.04 -16.73
CA LYS A 108 -12.00 -5.29 -15.97
C LYS A 108 -10.74 -5.42 -15.12
N GLY A 109 -10.91 -5.77 -13.86
CA GLY A 109 -9.78 -5.82 -12.92
C GLY A 109 -10.25 -5.88 -11.48
N TYR A 110 -9.48 -5.26 -10.60
CA TYR A 110 -9.77 -5.23 -9.17
C TYR A 110 -9.69 -3.79 -8.66
N SER A 111 -10.73 -3.35 -7.95
CA SER A 111 -10.70 -2.08 -7.24
C SER A 111 -10.13 -2.31 -5.85
N ILE A 112 -9.01 -1.67 -5.55
CA ILE A 112 -8.34 -1.75 -4.26
C ILE A 112 -8.78 -0.55 -3.42
N SER A 113 -9.10 -0.80 -2.16
CA SER A 113 -9.35 0.21 -1.15
C SER A 113 -8.46 -0.04 0.06
N ILE A 114 -7.74 0.99 0.49
CA ILE A 114 -6.91 0.94 1.70
C ILE A 114 -7.31 2.12 2.57
N SER A 115 -7.89 1.84 3.74
CA SER A 115 -8.46 2.89 4.58
C SER A 115 -8.20 2.68 6.07
N GLY A 116 -8.16 3.79 6.82
CA GLY A 116 -7.93 3.73 8.26
C GLY A 116 -7.56 5.08 8.86
N ASN A 117 -7.59 5.16 10.19
CA ASN A 117 -7.29 6.38 10.94
C ASN A 117 -5.95 6.28 11.66
N THR A 118 -5.12 7.31 11.55
CA THR A 118 -3.81 7.41 12.21
C THR A 118 -3.75 8.63 13.13
N TYR A 119 -2.93 8.60 14.19
CA TYR A 119 -2.66 9.75 15.06
C TYR A 119 -1.72 10.76 14.39
N GLY A 120 -0.89 10.31 13.44
CA GLY A 120 0.02 11.13 12.64
C GLY A 120 -0.44 11.34 11.20
N SER A 121 0.01 12.43 10.58
CA SER A 121 -0.13 12.63 9.13
C SER A 121 0.77 11.68 8.36
N ALA A 122 0.52 11.55 7.04
CA ALA A 122 1.44 10.90 6.13
C ALA A 122 2.87 11.48 6.29
N GLN A 123 3.87 10.60 6.28
CA GLN A 123 5.27 11.00 6.43
C GLN A 123 5.93 11.07 5.06
N LEU A 124 6.65 12.16 4.78
CA LEU A 124 7.50 12.25 3.60
C LEU A 124 8.66 11.26 3.77
N TYR A 125 8.79 10.36 2.81
CA TYR A 125 9.93 9.48 2.67
C TYR A 125 10.95 10.14 1.75
N GLU A 126 12.02 10.64 2.34
CA GLU A 126 13.23 11.00 1.62
C GLU A 126 14.07 9.73 1.50
N SER A 127 14.31 9.29 0.26
CA SER A 127 15.23 8.20 -0.05
C SER A 127 16.59 8.53 0.53
N VAL A 128 16.90 7.98 1.69
CA VAL A 128 18.28 7.55 1.94
C VAL A 128 18.49 6.42 0.94
N GLU A 129 19.63 6.37 0.26
CA GLU A 129 20.06 5.15 -0.44
C GLU A 129 20.10 4.04 0.61
N LEU A 130 18.95 3.41 0.82
CA LEU A 130 18.83 2.17 1.51
C LEU A 130 19.02 1.15 0.41
N ASP A 131 20.02 0.31 0.59
CA ASP A 131 20.35 -0.86 -0.22
C ASP A 131 19.24 -1.94 -0.13
N ILE A 132 17.97 -1.53 -0.15
CA ILE A 132 16.79 -2.39 -0.19
C ILE A 132 16.69 -3.05 -1.58
N TYR A 133 17.40 -2.52 -2.58
CA TYR A 133 17.48 -3.12 -3.92
C TYR A 133 18.30 -4.42 -3.97
N GLU A 134 19.06 -4.78 -2.92
CA GLU A 134 19.60 -6.14 -2.77
C GLU A 134 18.68 -7.08 -1.96
N ARG A 135 17.44 -6.66 -1.66
CA ARG A 135 16.32 -7.57 -1.41
C ARG A 135 15.44 -7.70 -2.64
N GLY A 136 16.09 -7.87 -3.79
CA GLY A 136 15.71 -8.96 -4.69
C GLY A 136 15.91 -10.31 -3.98
N LEU A 137 15.11 -10.59 -2.94
CA LEU A 137 14.86 -11.96 -2.51
C LEU A 137 13.80 -12.46 -3.50
N ALA A 138 14.23 -12.92 -4.67
CA ALA A 138 14.41 -14.36 -4.88
C ALA A 138 13.11 -15.14 -4.58
N PHE A 139 12.04 -14.81 -5.32
CA PHE A 139 11.09 -15.82 -5.80
C PHE A 139 11.41 -16.18 -7.25
N GLU A 140 12.70 -16.31 -7.59
CA GLU A 140 13.09 -17.33 -8.55
C GLU A 140 13.33 -18.61 -7.75
N LEU A 141 12.27 -19.40 -7.60
CA LEU A 141 12.30 -20.87 -7.52
C LEU A 141 10.83 -21.38 -7.54
N ALA A 142 10.04 -20.87 -8.50
CA ALA A 142 8.88 -21.61 -9.02
C ALA A 142 9.25 -22.41 -10.28
N ASP A 143 10.53 -22.44 -10.65
CA ASP A 143 11.11 -23.37 -11.61
C ASP A 143 12.18 -24.20 -10.90
N GLN A 144 11.76 -25.25 -10.17
CA GLN A 144 12.53 -26.48 -10.07
C GLN A 144 11.65 -27.63 -9.55
N LEU A 145 11.30 -28.49 -10.52
CA LEU A 145 10.79 -29.88 -10.47
C LEU A 145 9.29 -30.09 -10.21
#